data_AF-A0A846ZAB4-F1
#
_entry.id   AF-A0A846ZAB4-F1
#
_cell.length_a   1.000
_cell.length_b   1.000
_cell.length_c   1.000
_cell.angle_alpha   90.00
_cell.angle_beta   90.00
_cell.angle_gamma   90.00
#
_symmetry.space_group_name_H-M   'P 1'
#
loop_
_entity.id
_entity.type
_entity.pdbx_description
1 polymer ?
#
loop_
_entity_poly.entity_id
_entity_poly.type
_entity_poly.pdbx_seq_one_letter_code
_entity_poly.pdbx_strand_id
1 'polypeptide(L)'
;MQTFDFEKNIAVLASAKGQPISWPAGPYPAYPVAILALAQNYFKSAEFDRNFDRTLRQHDFYEGVPEAVVAEIAASSDDYDLVRAVLSAIIRGEKYTPGMWQVLVENGILLDLMSRAYQLKKSEIKS
;
A
#
# COMPACT_ATOMS: atom_id res chain seq x y z
N MET A 1 -12.94 -14.85 3.19
CA MET A 1 -11.88 -13.81 3.13
C MET A 1 -10.66 -14.45 2.49
N GLN A 2 -10.00 -13.81 1.52
CA GLN A 2 -8.88 -14.42 0.81
C GLN A 2 -7.58 -14.25 1.61
N THR A 3 -6.74 -15.28 1.64
CA THR A 3 -5.39 -15.19 2.23
C THR A 3 -4.52 -14.28 1.37
N PHE A 4 -3.90 -13.28 2.00
CA PHE A 4 -2.95 -12.39 1.34
C PHE A 4 -1.53 -12.95 1.40
N ASP A 5 -0.91 -13.13 0.24
CA ASP A 5 0.45 -13.61 0.11
C ASP A 5 1.41 -12.41 0.07
N PHE A 6 1.95 -12.04 1.23
CA PHE A 6 2.88 -10.91 1.33
C PHE A 6 4.14 -11.12 0.50
N GLU A 7 4.75 -12.30 0.54
CA GLU A 7 6.05 -12.57 -0.12
C GLU A 7 5.92 -12.43 -1.63
N LYS A 8 4.85 -13.00 -2.21
CA LYS A 8 4.55 -12.84 -3.64
C LYS A 8 4.36 -11.38 -4.03
N ASN A 9 3.56 -10.62 -3.26
CA ASN A 9 3.23 -9.24 -3.60
C ASN A 9 4.42 -8.28 -3.36
N ILE A 10 5.28 -8.56 -2.37
CA ILE A 10 6.56 -7.88 -2.18
C ILE A 10 7.46 -8.11 -3.39
N ALA A 11 7.57 -9.34 -3.90
CA ALA A 11 8.36 -9.63 -5.10
C ALA A 11 7.85 -8.89 -6.36
N VAL A 12 6.53 -8.77 -6.50
CA VAL A 12 5.90 -7.97 -7.57
C VAL A 12 6.32 -6.49 -7.46
N LEU A 13 6.22 -5.89 -6.28
CA LEU A 13 6.60 -4.49 -6.05
C LEU A 13 8.11 -4.27 -6.22
N ALA A 14 8.93 -5.20 -5.75
CA ALA A 14 10.38 -5.16 -5.93
C ALA A 14 10.79 -5.18 -7.40
N SER A 15 10.08 -5.94 -8.24
CA SER A 15 10.33 -6.00 -9.69
C SER A 15 9.86 -4.75 -10.42
N ALA A 16 8.86 -4.04 -9.89
CA ALA A 16 8.31 -2.82 -10.47
C ALA A 16 9.04 -1.54 -10.02
N LYS A 17 9.76 -1.57 -8.89
CA LYS A 17 10.51 -0.42 -8.37
C LYS A 17 11.49 0.13 -9.41
N GLY A 18 11.45 1.44 -9.61
CA GLY A 18 12.28 2.15 -10.58
C GLY A 18 11.93 1.88 -12.06
N GLN A 19 10.93 1.05 -12.35
CA GLN A 19 10.44 0.84 -13.71
C GLN A 19 9.32 1.82 -14.03
N PRO A 20 9.41 2.62 -15.10
CA PRO A 20 8.38 3.59 -15.43
C PRO A 20 7.07 2.89 -15.82
N ILE A 21 5.95 3.38 -15.29
CA ILE A 21 4.61 2.96 -15.66
C ILE A 21 4.06 3.98 -16.67
N SER A 22 3.79 3.54 -17.89
CA SER A 22 3.30 4.46 -18.92
C SER A 22 1.93 5.03 -18.56
N TRP A 23 1.74 6.33 -18.74
CA TRP A 23 0.42 6.98 -18.65
C TRP A 23 -0.01 7.44 -20.05
N PRO A 24 -0.63 6.56 -20.84
CA PRO A 24 -1.17 6.95 -22.14
C PRO A 24 -2.30 7.98 -21.95
N ALA A 25 -2.69 8.68 -23.01
CA ALA A 25 -3.80 9.65 -22.96
C ALA A 25 -5.10 8.97 -22.49
N GLY A 26 -5.36 9.04 -21.18
CA GLY A 26 -6.39 8.28 -20.50
C GLY A 26 -6.43 8.61 -19.00
N PRO A 27 -7.50 8.18 -18.30
CA PRO A 27 -7.75 8.60 -16.93
C PRO A 27 -6.83 7.96 -15.89
N TYR A 28 -6.16 6.84 -16.21
CA TYR A 28 -5.28 6.11 -15.30
C TYR A 28 -4.00 5.66 -16.02
N PRO A 29 -2.88 5.49 -15.29
CA PRO A 29 -1.70 4.82 -15.81
C PRO A 29 -1.97 3.38 -16.25
N ALA A 30 -1.19 2.90 -17.21
CA ALA A 30 -1.25 1.54 -17.72
C ALA A 30 -0.55 0.56 -16.75
N TYR A 31 -1.16 0.34 -15.58
CA TYR A 31 -0.61 -0.53 -14.55
C TYR A 31 -0.40 -1.97 -15.04
N PRO A 32 0.76 -2.58 -14.72
CA PRO A 32 0.97 -4.00 -14.99
C PRO A 32 -0.11 -4.86 -14.33
N VAL A 33 -0.51 -5.95 -15.01
CA VAL A 33 -1.53 -6.89 -14.50
C VAL A 33 -1.19 -7.39 -13.09
N ALA A 34 0.09 -7.58 -12.78
CA ALA A 34 0.54 -8.00 -11.45
C ALA A 34 0.23 -6.97 -10.35
N ILE A 35 0.38 -5.67 -10.64
CA ILE A 35 0.05 -4.57 -9.70
C ILE A 35 -1.46 -4.48 -9.49
N LEU A 36 -2.24 -4.62 -10.57
CA LEU A 36 -3.71 -4.66 -10.48
C LEU A 36 -4.18 -5.86 -9.64
N ALA A 37 -3.58 -7.04 -9.85
CA ALA A 37 -3.89 -8.24 -9.09
C ALA A 37 -3.49 -8.09 -7.61
N LEU A 38 -2.35 -7.47 -7.31
CA LEU A 38 -1.93 -7.15 -5.95
C LEU A 38 -2.99 -6.31 -5.25
N ALA A 39 -3.41 -5.20 -5.86
CA ALA A 39 -4.39 -4.30 -5.27
C ALA A 39 -5.74 -4.98 -5.03
N GLN A 40 -6.21 -5.77 -6.01
CA GLN A 40 -7.46 -6.51 -5.89
C GLN A 40 -7.38 -7.57 -4.77
N ASN A 41 -6.28 -8.31 -4.69
CA ASN A 41 -6.08 -9.33 -3.67
C ASN A 41 -5.98 -8.70 -2.27
N TYR A 42 -5.24 -7.60 -2.13
CA TYR A 42 -5.14 -6.86 -0.88
C TYR A 42 -6.52 -6.40 -0.41
N PHE A 43 -7.28 -5.72 -1.27
CA PHE A 43 -8.62 -5.23 -0.98
C PHE A 43 -9.62 -6.31 -0.53
N LYS A 44 -9.45 -7.57 -0.97
CA LYS A 44 -10.31 -8.71 -0.62
C LYS A 44 -9.81 -9.51 0.60
N SER A 45 -8.65 -9.15 1.13
CA SER A 45 -8.01 -9.86 2.24
C SER A 45 -8.40 -9.34 3.62
N ALA A 46 -7.92 -10.02 4.66
CA ALA A 46 -7.99 -9.55 6.05
C ALA A 46 -7.12 -8.31 6.30
N GLU A 47 -6.08 -8.14 5.49
CA GLU A 47 -5.13 -7.06 5.64
C GLU A 47 -5.74 -5.74 5.22
N PHE A 48 -6.80 -5.74 4.41
CA PHE A 48 -7.47 -4.48 4.12
C PHE A 48 -8.26 -4.00 5.34
N ASP A 49 -7.78 -2.95 6.00
CA ASP A 49 -8.57 -2.21 6.98
C ASP A 49 -9.80 -1.58 6.29
N ARG A 50 -10.99 -2.10 6.59
CA ARG A 50 -12.28 -1.61 6.08
C ARG A 50 -12.66 -0.22 6.62
N ASN A 51 -12.08 0.15 7.75
CA ASN A 51 -12.34 1.40 8.46
C ASN A 51 -11.09 2.30 8.48
N PHE A 52 -10.20 2.17 7.49
CA PHE A 52 -8.94 2.91 7.45
C PHE A 52 -9.13 4.42 7.64
N ASP A 53 -10.21 5.03 7.14
CA ASP A 53 -10.52 6.45 7.36
C ASP A 53 -10.62 6.80 8.85
N ARG A 54 -11.25 5.91 9.65
CA ARG A 54 -11.36 6.09 11.10
C ARG A 54 -10.00 5.89 11.77
N THR A 55 -9.28 4.84 11.38
CA THR A 55 -7.95 4.54 11.93
C THR A 55 -7.00 5.72 11.66
N LEU A 56 -6.93 6.22 10.43
CA LEU A 56 -6.12 7.39 10.09
C LEU A 56 -6.47 8.62 10.94
N ARG A 57 -7.75 8.90 11.20
CA ARG A 57 -8.16 10.00 12.09
C ARG A 57 -7.79 9.80 13.55
N GLN A 58 -7.64 8.55 14.02
CA GLN A 58 -7.13 8.27 15.36
C GLN A 58 -5.63 8.57 15.47
N HIS A 59 -4.93 8.63 14.34
CA HIS A 59 -3.54 9.06 14.21
C HIS A 59 -3.41 10.49 13.65
N ASP A 60 -4.43 11.34 13.86
CA ASP A 60 -4.44 12.76 13.47
C ASP A 60 -4.32 13.03 11.95
N PHE A 61 -4.52 12.02 11.10
CA PHE A 61 -4.57 12.18 9.64
C PHE A 61 -6.01 12.41 9.16
N TYR A 62 -6.43 13.69 9.11
CA TYR A 62 -7.78 14.07 8.70
C TYR A 62 -7.95 14.30 7.20
N GLU A 63 -6.89 14.76 6.52
CA GLU A 63 -6.93 15.21 5.12
C GLU A 63 -6.18 14.26 4.16
N GLY A 64 -5.73 13.12 4.66
CA GLY A 64 -4.83 12.19 3.96
C GLY A 64 -3.45 12.17 4.59
N VAL A 65 -2.58 11.31 4.04
CA VAL A 65 -1.22 11.11 4.54
C VAL A 65 -0.24 11.59 3.46
N PRO A 66 0.58 12.62 3.75
CA PRO A 66 1.58 13.11 2.79
C PRO A 66 2.59 12.02 2.43
N GLU A 67 3.07 12.00 1.19
CA GLU A 67 4.01 10.98 0.69
C GLU A 67 5.25 10.82 1.59
N ALA A 68 5.86 11.92 2.02
CA ALA A 68 7.02 11.88 2.92
C ALA A 68 6.70 11.21 4.26
N VAL A 69 5.48 11.40 4.78
CA VAL A 69 5.01 10.76 6.01
C VAL A 69 4.73 9.28 5.77
N VAL A 70 4.20 8.90 4.61
CA VAL A 70 4.06 7.48 4.23
C VAL A 70 5.43 6.79 4.23
N ALA A 71 6.46 7.43 3.67
CA ALA A 71 7.82 6.91 3.67
C ALA A 71 8.39 6.76 5.10
N GLU A 72 8.14 7.73 5.97
CA GLU A 72 8.52 7.65 7.39
C GLU A 72 7.82 6.50 8.11
N ILE A 73 6.50 6.36 7.95
CA ILE A 73 5.70 5.27 8.52
C ILE A 73 6.24 3.91 8.04
N ALA A 74 6.55 3.78 6.74
CA ALA A 74 7.12 2.56 6.18
C ALA A 74 8.48 2.22 6.80
N ALA A 75 9.29 3.22 7.14
CA ALA A 75 10.63 3.02 7.68
C ALA A 75 10.64 2.67 9.18
N SER A 76 9.79 3.29 9.99
CA SER A 76 9.94 3.28 11.46
C SER A 76 8.72 2.83 12.27
N SER A 77 7.49 2.94 11.74
CA SER A 77 6.26 2.71 12.52
C SER A 77 6.17 1.29 13.06
N ASP A 78 6.02 1.10 14.38
CA ASP A 78 5.77 -0.20 15.02
C ASP A 78 4.27 -0.53 15.13
N ASP A 79 3.40 0.43 14.84
CA ASP A 79 1.95 0.25 14.82
C ASP A 79 1.49 -0.43 13.52
N TYR A 80 1.04 -1.69 13.66
CA TYR A 80 0.54 -2.48 12.54
C TYR A 80 -0.77 -1.93 11.98
N ASP A 81 -1.68 -1.45 12.82
CA ASP A 81 -2.98 -0.94 12.39
C ASP A 81 -2.83 0.36 11.60
N LEU A 82 -1.92 1.25 12.02
CA LEU A 82 -1.57 2.44 11.24
C LEU A 82 -0.99 2.06 9.87
N VAL A 83 0.02 1.21 9.83
CA VAL A 83 0.66 0.79 8.57
C VAL A 83 -0.37 0.17 7.62
N ARG A 84 -1.26 -0.67 8.15
CA ARG A 84 -2.34 -1.32 7.41
C ARG A 84 -3.39 -0.32 6.92
N ALA A 85 -3.75 0.68 7.73
CA ALA A 85 -4.67 1.74 7.34
C ALA A 85 -4.12 2.60 6.20
N VAL A 86 -2.82 2.96 6.26
CA VAL A 86 -2.14 3.70 5.17
C VAL A 86 -2.13 2.88 3.89
N LEU A 87 -1.79 1.58 3.94
CA LEU A 87 -1.87 0.69 2.78
C LEU A 87 -3.29 0.64 2.19
N SER A 88 -4.31 0.48 3.03
CA SER A 88 -5.71 0.49 2.59
C SER A 88 -6.12 1.81 1.93
N ALA A 89 -5.67 2.94 2.49
CA ALA A 89 -5.93 4.26 1.92
C ALA A 89 -5.28 4.41 0.55
N ILE A 90 -4.02 3.98 0.39
CA ILE A 90 -3.33 3.98 -0.91
C ILE A 90 -4.08 3.10 -1.92
N ILE A 91 -4.40 1.86 -1.56
CA ILE A 91 -5.08 0.92 -2.46
C ILE A 91 -6.49 1.39 -2.84
N ARG A 92 -7.21 2.07 -1.94
CA ARG A 92 -8.52 2.63 -2.30
C ARG A 92 -8.41 3.98 -3.03
N GLY A 93 -7.36 4.74 -2.74
CA GLY A 93 -7.18 6.13 -3.15
C GLY A 93 -6.94 6.34 -4.64
N GLU A 94 -6.43 5.33 -5.36
CA GLU A 94 -6.15 5.46 -6.81
C GLU A 94 -7.37 5.93 -7.60
N LYS A 95 -8.57 5.48 -7.22
CA LYS A 95 -9.83 5.90 -7.84
C LYS A 95 -10.10 7.42 -7.74
N TYR A 96 -9.57 8.06 -6.69
CA TYR A 96 -9.80 9.48 -6.39
C TYR A 96 -8.60 10.35 -6.76
N THR A 97 -7.40 9.76 -6.79
CA THR A 97 -6.15 10.42 -7.14
C THR A 97 -5.41 9.55 -8.16
N PRO A 98 -5.79 9.61 -9.45
CA PRO A 98 -5.14 8.81 -10.47
C PRO A 98 -3.64 9.12 -10.58
N GLY A 99 -2.84 8.06 -10.70
CA GLY A 99 -1.37 8.19 -10.74
C GLY A 99 -0.69 8.10 -9.38
N MET A 100 -1.44 8.02 -8.28
CA MET A 100 -0.85 7.85 -6.95
C MET A 100 -0.09 6.52 -6.84
N TRP A 101 -0.67 5.41 -7.31
CA TRP A 101 0.06 4.14 -7.30
C TRP A 101 1.30 4.18 -8.17
N GLN A 102 1.25 4.86 -9.32
CA GLN A 102 2.41 4.99 -10.19
C GLN A 102 3.60 5.57 -9.42
N VAL A 103 3.42 6.73 -8.79
CA VAL A 103 4.48 7.40 -8.02
C VAL A 103 5.01 6.49 -6.92
N LEU A 104 4.10 5.92 -6.11
CA LEU A 104 4.46 5.10 -4.95
C LEU A 104 5.09 3.74 -5.30
N VAL A 105 4.80 3.20 -6.48
CA VAL A 105 5.44 1.97 -7.00
C VAL A 105 6.81 2.31 -7.56
N GLU A 106 6.92 3.34 -8.39
CA GLU A 106 8.17 3.74 -9.05
C GLU A 106 9.24 4.13 -8.03
N ASN A 107 8.88 4.92 -7.00
CA ASN A 107 9.81 5.34 -5.95
C ASN A 107 10.09 4.25 -4.89
N GLY A 108 9.28 3.17 -4.87
CA GLY A 108 9.42 2.05 -3.95
C GLY A 108 8.78 2.25 -2.57
N ILE A 109 8.07 3.34 -2.32
CA ILE A 109 7.39 3.57 -1.02
C ILE A 109 6.35 2.48 -0.75
N LEU A 110 5.59 2.04 -1.76
CA LEU A 110 4.59 0.98 -1.59
C LEU A 110 5.24 -0.37 -1.24
N LEU A 111 6.44 -0.64 -1.77
CA LEU A 111 7.24 -1.82 -1.42
C LEU A 111 7.66 -1.79 0.04
N ASP A 112 8.20 -0.66 0.49
CA ASP A 112 8.71 -0.49 1.85
C ASP A 112 7.56 -0.61 2.86
N LEU A 113 6.41 0.01 2.56
CA LEU A 113 5.22 -0.06 3.40
C LEU A 113 4.64 -1.48 3.48
N MET A 114 4.56 -2.19 2.34
CA MET A 114 4.12 -3.59 2.31
C MET A 114 5.08 -4.52 3.08
N SER A 115 6.38 -4.27 2.98
CA SER A 115 7.41 -5.02 3.70
C SER A 115 7.32 -4.77 5.21
N ARG A 116 7.08 -3.53 5.63
CA ARG A 116 6.88 -3.18 7.04
C ARG A 116 5.65 -3.87 7.62
N ALA A 117 4.52 -3.82 6.91
CA ALA A 117 3.30 -4.54 7.30
C ALA A 117 3.59 -6.04 7.53
N TYR A 118 4.35 -6.66 6.63
CA TYR A 118 4.68 -8.07 6.74
C TYR A 118 5.59 -8.38 7.95
N GLN A 119 6.58 -7.52 8.22
CA GLN A 119 7.47 -7.67 9.37
C GLN A 119 6.68 -7.61 10.68
N LEU A 120 5.81 -6.61 10.84
CA LEU A 120 4.99 -6.43 12.04
C LEU A 120 4.04 -7.61 12.25
N LYS A 121 3.35 -8.03 11.18
CA LYS A 121 2.45 -9.19 11.24
C LYS A 121 3.17 -10.48 11.65
N LYS A 122 4.40 -10.70 11.17
CA LYS A 122 5.22 -11.85 11.59
C LYS A 122 5.58 -11.80 13.08
N SER A 123 5.78 -10.61 13.64
CA SER A 123 6.09 -10.42 15.06
C SER A 123 4.89 -10.67 15.97
N GLU A 124 3.68 -10.29 15.54
CA GLU A 124 2.44 -10.57 16.27
C GLU A 124 2.16 -12.08 16.38
N ILE A 125 2.44 -12.84 15.32
CA ILE A 125 2.22 -14.31 15.31
C ILE A 125 3.19 -15.05 16.24
N LYS A 126 4.34 -14.44 16.56
CA LYS A 126 5.39 -15.05 17.40
C LYS A 126 5.28 -14.68 18.88
N SER A 127 4.41 -13.74 19.24
CA SER A 127 4.20 -13.27 20.61
C SER A 127 3.02 -14.00 21.25
#